data_AF-A0A975KCA7-F1
#
_entry.id   AF-A0A975KCA7-F1
#
_cell.length_a   1.000
_cell.length_b   1.000
_cell.length_c   1.000
_cell.angle_alpha   90.00
_cell.angle_beta   90.00
_cell.angle_gamma   90.00
#
_symmetry.space_group_name_H-M   'P 1'
#
loop_
_entity.id
_entity.type
_entity.pdbx_description
1 polymer ?
#
loop_
_entity_poly.entity_id
_entity_poly.type
_entity_poly.pdbx_seq_one_letter_code
_entity_poly.pdbx_strand_id
1 'polypeptide(L)'
;MMSLSGVIPWLYMAAYIIIGWRLYVIKWHRGLKIVSGAAMVLAPPLLFVLPALRNPAGNFADLLMATGIGMLVMGTLCLLGGAVAAHLRNRQRRA
;
A
#
# COMPACT_ATOMS: atom_id res chain seq x y z
N MET A 1 4.28 24.13 -18.81
CA MET A 1 2.91 23.77 -18.39
C MET A 1 2.89 22.27 -18.15
N MET A 2 2.63 21.82 -16.92
CA MET A 2 2.61 20.40 -16.57
C MET A 2 1.38 19.77 -17.25
N SER A 3 1.59 18.74 -18.08
CA SER A 3 0.49 18.04 -18.75
C SER A 3 -0.41 17.36 -17.71
N LEU A 4 -1.70 17.22 -18.01
CA LEU A 4 -2.67 16.54 -17.12
C LEU A 4 -2.17 15.14 -16.72
N SER A 5 -1.54 14.42 -17.66
CA SER A 5 -0.88 13.13 -17.43
C SER A 5 0.30 13.19 -16.45
N GLY A 6 1.03 14.32 -16.40
CA GLY A 6 2.13 14.52 -15.47
C GLY A 6 1.68 14.83 -14.05
N VAL A 7 0.46 15.34 -13.87
CA VAL A 7 -0.09 15.71 -12.54
C VAL A 7 -0.79 14.53 -11.87
N ILE A 8 -1.38 13.62 -12.64
CA ILE A 8 -2.12 12.44 -12.13
C ILE A 8 -1.28 11.59 -11.15
N PRO A 9 -0.02 11.22 -11.43
CA PRO A 9 0.79 10.43 -10.51
C PRO A 9 1.00 11.14 -9.16
N TRP A 10 1.20 12.45 -9.18
CA TRP A 10 1.38 13.25 -7.97
C TRP A 10 0.11 13.32 -7.14
N LEU A 11 -1.05 13.50 -7.78
CA LEU A 11 -2.35 13.45 -7.11
C LEU A 11 -2.62 12.07 -6.52
N TYR A 12 -2.28 11.00 -7.24
CA TYR A 12 -2.41 9.63 -6.76
C TYR A 12 -1.55 9.38 -5.53
N MET A 13 -0.27 9.82 -5.55
CA MET A 13 0.64 9.73 -4.40
C MET A 13 0.14 10.56 -3.21
N ALA A 14 -0.31 11.81 -3.45
CA ALA A 14 -0.85 12.67 -2.42
C ALA A 14 -2.09 12.05 -1.75
N ALA A 15 -2.99 11.46 -2.53
CA ALA A 15 -4.17 10.77 -2.00
C ALA A 15 -3.77 9.59 -1.10
N TYR A 16 -2.80 8.76 -1.53
CA TYR A 16 -2.28 7.66 -0.71
C TYR A 16 -1.65 8.14 0.60
N ILE A 17 -0.89 9.24 0.57
CA ILE A 17 -0.29 9.84 1.78
C ILE A 17 -1.39 10.36 2.72
N ILE A 18 -2.38 11.07 2.20
CA ILE A 18 -3.50 11.60 2.98
C ILE A 18 -4.29 10.46 3.64
N ILE A 19 -4.56 9.38 2.90
CA ILE A 19 -5.26 8.19 3.39
C ILE A 19 -4.44 7.49 4.50
N GLY A 20 -3.15 7.28 4.27
CA GLY A 20 -2.24 6.68 5.26
C GLY A 20 -2.11 7.51 6.53
N TRP A 21 -2.04 8.84 6.40
CA TRP A 21 -2.04 9.76 7.54
C TRP A 21 -3.37 9.70 8.31
N ARG A 22 -4.51 9.79 7.61
CA ARG A 22 -5.86 9.70 8.20
C ARG A 22 -6.04 8.41 8.98
N LEU A 23 -5.48 7.31 8.47
CA LEU A 23 -5.47 6.02 9.14
C LEU A 23 -4.73 6.04 10.47
N TYR A 24 -3.59 6.73 10.55
CA TYR A 24 -2.79 6.73 11.76
C TYR A 24 -3.36 7.68 12.83
N VAL A 25 -3.85 8.85 12.43
CA VAL A 25 -4.31 9.91 13.35
C VAL A 25 -5.69 9.64 13.94
N ILE A 26 -6.58 8.96 13.23
CA ILE A 26 -7.93 8.71 13.73
C ILE A 26 -7.97 7.50 14.67
N LYS A 27 -8.60 7.69 15.83
CA LYS A 27 -8.91 6.62 16.80
C LYS A 27 -10.03 5.72 16.26
N TRP A 28 -9.74 4.94 15.23
CA TRP A 28 -10.62 3.88 14.75
C TRP A 28 -10.52 2.62 15.60
N HIS A 29 -11.58 1.81 15.56
CA HIS A 29 -11.54 0.43 16.07
C HIS A 29 -10.36 -0.32 15.42
N ARG A 30 -9.64 -1.11 16.22
CA ARG A 30 -8.44 -1.85 15.77
C ARG A 30 -8.68 -2.67 14.50
N GLY A 31 -9.86 -3.29 14.37
CA GLY A 31 -10.23 -4.05 13.17
C GLY A 31 -10.26 -3.19 11.90
N LEU A 32 -10.83 -1.99 11.97
CA LEU A 32 -10.93 -1.07 10.83
C LEU A 32 -9.54 -0.57 10.38
N LYS A 33 -8.59 -0.40 11.31
CA LYS A 33 -7.18 -0.11 11.01
C LYS A 33 -6.45 -1.25 10.31
N ILE A 34 -6.75 -2.50 10.67
CA ILE A 34 -6.15 -3.68 10.04
C ILE A 34 -6.71 -3.87 8.62
N VAL A 35 -8.03 -3.78 8.45
CA VAL A 35 -8.71 -3.94 7.15
C VAL A 35 -8.22 -2.91 6.13
N SER A 36 -8.09 -1.66 6.56
CA SER A 36 -7.60 -0.57 5.71
C SER A 36 -6.11 -0.70 5.38
N GLY A 37 -5.28 -1.11 6.34
CA GLY A 37 -3.89 -1.47 6.08
C GLY A 37 -3.78 -2.57 5.02
N ALA A 38 -4.54 -3.65 5.19
CA ALA A 38 -4.60 -4.75 4.23
C ALA A 38 -5.06 -4.26 2.85
N ALA A 39 -6.11 -3.43 2.78
CA ALA A 39 -6.59 -2.85 1.53
C ALA A 39 -5.52 -2.01 0.82
N MET A 40 -4.73 -1.21 1.55
CA MET A 40 -3.64 -0.42 0.96
C MET A 40 -2.47 -1.26 0.46
N VAL A 41 -2.23 -2.44 1.05
CA VAL A 41 -1.18 -3.35 0.58
C VAL A 41 -1.66 -4.21 -0.58
N LEU A 42 -2.95 -4.53 -0.65
CA LEU A 42 -3.51 -5.40 -1.69
C LEU A 42 -3.93 -4.65 -2.96
N ALA A 43 -4.61 -3.50 -2.83
CA ALA A 43 -5.20 -2.81 -3.97
C ALA A 43 -4.19 -2.36 -5.03
N PRO A 44 -3.08 -1.65 -4.69
CA PRO A 44 -2.12 -1.22 -5.70
C PRO A 44 -1.46 -2.38 -6.45
N PRO A 45 -0.90 -3.44 -5.81
CA PRO A 45 -0.29 -4.53 -6.56
C PRO A 45 -1.30 -5.33 -7.38
N LEU A 46 -2.57 -5.43 -6.96
CA LEU A 46 -3.62 -6.05 -7.77
C LEU A 46 -3.79 -5.35 -9.12
N LEU A 47 -3.58 -4.03 -9.21
CA LEU A 47 -3.62 -3.31 -10.49
C LEU A 47 -2.54 -3.75 -11.48
N PHE A 48 -1.42 -4.30 -10.99
CA PHE A 48 -0.33 -4.81 -11.81
C PHE A 48 -0.47 -6.32 -12.07
N VAL A 49 -0.91 -7.10 -11.08
CA VAL A 49 -1.04 -8.56 -11.19
C VAL A 49 -2.22 -8.99 -12.06
N LEU A 50 -3.39 -8.35 -11.93
CA LEU A 50 -4.60 -8.70 -12.71
C LEU A 50 -4.41 -8.63 -14.24
N PRO A 51 -3.85 -7.56 -14.82
CA PRO A 51 -3.61 -7.51 -16.26
C PRO A 51 -2.57 -8.54 -16.72
N ALA A 52 -1.55 -8.83 -15.90
CA ALA A 52 -0.57 -9.89 -16.19
C ALA A 52 -1.22 -11.28 -16.21
N LEU A 53 -2.13 -11.57 -15.27
CA LEU A 53 -2.88 -12.84 -15.24
C LEU A 53 -3.89 -12.96 -16.38
N ARG A 54 -4.51 -11.85 -16.81
CA ARG A 54 -5.48 -11.85 -17.93
C ARG A 54 -4.81 -12.01 -19.29
N ASN A 55 -3.60 -11.49 -19.47
CA ASN A 55 -2.86 -11.57 -20.73
C ASN A 55 -1.45 -12.12 -20.48
N PRO A 56 -1.31 -13.42 -20.15
CA PRO A 56 -0.02 -14.01 -19.78
C PRO A 56 1.00 -14.03 -20.92
N ALA A 57 0.54 -13.98 -22.18
CA ALA A 57 1.41 -13.90 -23.36
C ALA A 57 1.81 -12.45 -23.74
N GLY A 58 1.43 -11.44 -22.95
CA GLY A 58 1.79 -10.05 -23.22
C GLY A 58 3.28 -9.78 -22.97
N ASN A 59 3.90 -8.95 -23.81
CA ASN A 59 5.33 -8.61 -23.76
C ASN A 59 5.84 -8.10 -22.39
N PHE A 60 4.96 -7.58 -21.54
CA PHE A 60 5.31 -7.04 -20.22
C PHE A 60 4.70 -7.84 -19.06
N ALA A 61 4.07 -9.00 -19.31
CA ALA A 61 3.37 -9.76 -18.29
C ALA A 61 4.29 -10.13 -17.12
N ASP A 62 5.52 -10.55 -17.41
CA ASP A 62 6.52 -10.91 -16.40
C ASP A 62 6.96 -9.69 -15.56
N LEU A 63 7.17 -8.54 -16.22
CA LEU A 63 7.53 -7.29 -15.55
C LEU A 63 6.39 -6.79 -14.63
N LEU A 64 5.14 -6.85 -15.10
CA LEU A 64 3.97 -6.49 -14.31
C LEU A 64 3.79 -7.43 -13.11
N MET A 65 4.02 -8.74 -13.32
CA MET A 65 3.91 -9.75 -12.27
C MET A 65 5.00 -9.56 -11.21
N ALA A 66 6.27 -9.38 -11.62
CA ALA A 66 7.38 -9.09 -10.71
C ALA A 66 7.16 -7.78 -9.91
N THR A 67 6.65 -6.74 -10.57
CA THR A 67 6.36 -5.45 -9.92
C THR A 67 5.24 -5.58 -8.89
N GLY A 68 4.14 -6.26 -9.24
CA GLY A 68 3.03 -6.50 -8.33
C GLY A 68 3.43 -7.35 -7.11
N ILE A 69 4.22 -8.41 -7.31
CA ILE A 69 4.73 -9.24 -6.22
C ILE A 69 5.69 -8.43 -5.33
N GLY A 70 6.61 -7.66 -5.92
CA GLY A 70 7.55 -6.82 -5.19
C GLY A 70 6.83 -5.78 -4.31
N MET A 71 5.79 -5.15 -4.85
CA MET A 71 4.94 -4.22 -4.09
C MET A 71 4.20 -4.91 -2.94
N LEU A 72 3.68 -6.13 -3.14
CA LEU A 72 3.05 -6.90 -2.06
C LEU A 72 4.06 -7.19 -0.94
N VAL A 73 5.23 -7.74 -1.28
CA VAL A 73 6.25 -8.10 -0.29
C VAL A 73 6.67 -6.87 0.52
N MET A 74 7.03 -5.77 -0.15
CA MET A 74 7.46 -4.55 0.52
C MET A 74 6.35 -3.89 1.33
N GLY A 75 5.13 -3.81 0.79
CA GLY A 75 3.97 -3.27 1.50
C GLY A 75 3.65 -4.06 2.77
N THR A 76 3.75 -5.39 2.71
CA THR A 76 3.53 -6.27 3.86
C THR A 76 4.60 -6.08 4.93
N LEU A 77 5.87 -5.98 4.53
CA LEU A 77 6.97 -5.68 5.45
C LEU A 77 6.79 -4.32 6.13
N CYS A 78 6.37 -3.29 5.40
CA CYS A 78 6.09 -1.97 5.97
C CYS A 78 4.96 -2.01 7.01
N LEU A 79 3.88 -2.74 6.73
CA LEU A 79 2.78 -2.93 7.69
C LEU A 79 3.25 -3.64 8.95
N LEU A 80 4.00 -4.74 8.81
CA LEU A 80 4.53 -5.51 9.94
C LEU A 80 5.50 -4.65 10.76
N GLY A 81 6.40 -3.91 10.12
CA GLY A 81 7.31 -2.98 10.80
C GLY A 81 6.56 -1.91 11.60
N GLY A 82 5.51 -1.31 11.03
CA GLY A 82 4.66 -0.35 11.73
C GLY A 82 3.91 -0.95 12.93
N ALA A 83 3.42 -2.19 12.79
CA ALA A 83 2.76 -2.93 13.87
C ALA A 83 3.73 -3.25 15.01
N VAL A 84 4.94 -3.70 14.70
CA VAL A 84 6.01 -3.97 15.67
C VAL A 84 6.41 -2.69 16.40
N ALA A 85 6.63 -1.58 15.68
CA ALA A 85 6.95 -0.29 16.27
C ALA A 85 5.84 0.22 17.21
N ALA A 86 4.58 0.07 16.82
CA ALA A 86 3.44 0.41 17.67
C ALA A 86 3.36 -0.49 18.92
N HIS A 87 3.70 -1.78 18.78
CA HIS A 87 3.74 -2.71 19.91
C HIS A 87 4.84 -2.36 20.90
N LEU A 88 6.06 -2.08 20.43
CA LEU A 88 7.19 -1.66 21.27
C LEU A 88 6.90 -0.34 21.99
N ARG A 89 6.31 0.65 21.30
CA ARG A 89 5.92 1.93 21.91
C ARG A 89 4.86 1.77 22.99
N ASN A 90 3.90 0.86 22.81
CA ASN A 90 2.92 0.55 23.85
C ASN A 90 3.55 -0.19 25.03
N ARG A 91 4.57 -1.01 24.80
CA ARG A 91 5.32 -1.71 25.86
C ARG A 91 6.14 -0.73 26.69
N GLN A 92 6.82 0.24 26.06
CA GLN A 92 7.55 1.31 26.75
C GLN A 92 6.65 2.23 27.58
N ARG A 93 5.39 2.45 27.17
CA ARG A 93 4.43 3.25 27.96
C ARG A 93 3.84 2.51 29.17
N ARG A 94 4.01 1.19 29.25
CA ARG A 94 3.52 0.34 30.35
C ARG A 94 4.61 -0.05 31.35
N ALA A 95 5.88 0.14 30.99
CA ALA A 95 7.03 0.02 31.88
C ALA A 95 7.27 1.36 32.57
#